data_AF-A0A1L9V5R5-F1
#
_entry.id   AF-A0A1L9V5R5-F1
#
_cell.length_a   1.000
_cell.length_b   1.000
_cell.length_c   1.000
_cell.angle_alpha   90.00
_cell.angle_beta   90.00
_cell.angle_gamma   90.00
#
_symmetry.space_group_name_H-M   'P 1'
#
loop_
_entity.id
_entity.type
_entity.pdbx_description
1 polymer ?
#
loop_
_entity_poly.entity_id
_entity_poly.type
_entity_poly.pdbx_seq_one_letter_code
_entity_poly.pdbx_strand_id
1 'polypeptide(L)'
;MNRHLKPEAEKIRKEIKEMIPETATEDNSNLEKADCLRSDDGRVMYAGEALANKVVTLRHYLGLGSDWGWTLWHFPAANELINKNSSMYLIPLSGSANIPEGGSLTEGSFMLITNNPIVRSGATVIIFMKIL
;
A
#
# COMPACT_ATOMS: atom_id res chain seq x y z
N MET A 1 -5.49 -12.26 9.57
CA MET A 1 -4.29 -13.13 9.59
C MET A 1 -3.31 -12.63 8.54
N ASN A 2 -2.11 -12.24 8.97
CA ASN A 2 -1.04 -11.81 8.05
C ASN A 2 -0.58 -12.96 7.16
N ARG A 3 -0.42 -12.69 5.87
CA ARG A 3 0.18 -13.60 4.90
C ARG A 3 1.52 -13.01 4.46
N HIS A 4 2.56 -13.82 4.45
CA HIS A 4 3.86 -13.37 3.96
C HIS A 4 3.85 -13.26 2.44
N LEU A 5 4.49 -12.21 1.94
CA LEU A 5 4.77 -12.05 0.52
C LEU A 5 5.79 -13.11 0.10
N LYS A 6 5.56 -13.71 -1.07
CA LYS A 6 6.58 -14.54 -1.73
C LYS A 6 7.79 -13.67 -2.12
N PRO A 7 8.99 -14.24 -2.26
CA PRO A 7 10.20 -13.47 -2.57
C PRO A 7 10.06 -12.52 -3.76
N GLU A 8 9.37 -12.93 -4.81
CA GLU A 8 9.13 -12.15 -6.02
C GLU A 8 8.19 -10.96 -5.74
N ALA A 9 7.12 -11.19 -4.99
CA ALA A 9 6.20 -10.14 -4.56
C ALA A 9 6.88 -9.13 -3.63
N GLU A 10 7.72 -9.62 -2.70
CA GLU A 10 8.46 -8.76 -1.78
C GLU A 10 9.51 -7.90 -2.51
N LYS A 11 10.16 -8.45 -3.54
CA LYS A 11 11.04 -7.67 -4.40
C LYS A 11 10.31 -6.47 -5.02
N ILE A 12 9.14 -6.71 -5.60
CA ILE A 12 8.32 -5.63 -6.18
C ILE A 12 7.85 -4.64 -5.11
N ARG A 13 7.44 -5.11 -3.92
CA ARG A 13 7.07 -4.22 -2.81
C ARG A 13 8.22 -3.29 -2.43
N LYS A 14 9.45 -3.79 -2.33
CA LYS A 14 10.64 -2.97 -2.06
C LYS A 14 10.93 -1.97 -3.17
N GLU A 15 10.80 -2.37 -4.43
CA GLU A 15 10.94 -1.42 -5.54
C GLU A 15 9.89 -0.30 -5.47
N ILE A 16 8.64 -0.62 -5.16
CA ILE A 16 7.59 0.38 -4.95
C ILE A 16 7.93 1.28 -3.76
N LYS A 17 8.42 0.70 -2.65
CA LYS A 17 8.83 1.44 -1.44
C LYS A 17 9.86 2.54 -1.76
N GLU A 18 10.83 2.25 -2.62
CA GLU A 18 11.85 3.24 -3.00
C GLU A 18 11.31 4.34 -3.93
N MET A 19 10.18 4.12 -4.62
CA MET A 19 9.53 5.16 -5.45
C MET A 19 8.80 6.22 -4.63
N ILE A 20 8.56 5.95 -3.34
CA ILE A 20 7.75 6.80 -2.46
C ILE A 20 8.67 7.57 -1.49
N PRO A 21 8.66 8.91 -1.51
CA PRO A 21 9.57 9.73 -0.70
C PRO A 21 9.55 9.41 0.80
N GLU A 22 8.39 9.12 1.38
CA GLU A 22 8.27 8.86 2.83
C GLU A 22 8.75 7.48 3.25
N THR A 23 9.06 6.60 2.29
CA THR A 23 9.50 5.23 2.59
C THR A 23 10.83 4.84 1.96
N ALA A 24 11.35 5.62 1.01
CA ALA A 24 12.66 5.41 0.42
C ALA A 24 13.76 5.46 1.50
N THR A 25 14.68 4.51 1.44
CA THR A 25 15.78 4.41 2.42
C THR A 25 17.08 5.03 1.91
N GLU A 26 17.18 5.24 0.60
CA GLU A 26 18.31 5.89 -0.06
C GLU A 26 17.80 7.07 -0.90
N ASP A 27 18.57 8.15 -0.95
CA ASP A 27 18.30 9.28 -1.85
C ASP A 27 18.74 8.88 -3.26
N ASN A 28 17.97 7.98 -3.88
CA ASN A 28 18.28 7.41 -5.17
C ASN A 28 17.72 8.34 -6.26
N SER A 29 18.46 9.40 -6.55
CA SER A 29 18.10 10.44 -7.53
C SER A 29 17.85 9.91 -8.96
N ASN A 30 18.28 8.68 -9.24
CA ASN A 30 18.08 7.99 -10.53
C ASN A 30 16.82 7.12 -10.58
N LEU A 31 16.10 6.93 -9.48
CA LEU A 31 14.86 6.15 -9.49
C LEU A 31 13.70 7.04 -9.94
N GLU A 32 12.92 6.55 -10.89
CA GLU A 32 11.69 7.20 -11.32
C GLU A 32 10.73 7.30 -10.12
N LYS A 33 10.44 8.52 -9.68
CA LYS A 33 9.56 8.79 -8.56
C LYS A 33 8.10 8.68 -9.01
N ALA A 34 7.23 8.26 -8.11
CA ALA A 34 5.80 8.26 -8.36
C ALA A 34 5.26 9.70 -8.45
N ASP A 35 4.26 9.92 -9.29
CA ASP A 35 3.45 11.13 -9.26
C ASP A 35 2.66 11.18 -7.96
N CYS A 36 2.37 12.37 -7.45
CA CYS A 36 1.61 12.52 -6.22
C CYS A 36 0.50 13.58 -6.30
N LEU A 37 -0.59 13.31 -5.59
CA LEU A 37 -1.69 14.23 -5.35
C LEU A 37 -1.90 14.36 -3.85
N ARG A 38 -1.89 15.59 -3.34
CA ARG A 38 -2.17 15.87 -1.93
C ARG A 38 -3.65 16.14 -1.73
N SER A 39 -4.26 15.46 -0.77
CA SER A 39 -5.63 15.71 -0.31
C SER A 39 -5.68 16.85 0.69
N ASP A 40 -6.86 17.47 0.83
CA ASP A 40 -7.08 18.59 1.77
C ASP A 40 -6.81 18.21 3.24
N ASP A 41 -7.02 16.94 3.59
CA ASP A 41 -6.70 16.39 4.90
C ASP A 41 -5.22 16.04 5.09
N GLY A 42 -4.38 16.42 4.13
CA GLY A 42 -2.94 16.26 4.15
C GLY A 42 -2.44 14.91 3.65
N ARG A 43 -3.30 13.91 3.43
CA ARG A 43 -2.89 12.62 2.86
C ARG A 43 -2.30 12.79 1.48
N VAL A 44 -1.36 11.92 1.13
CA VAL A 44 -0.72 11.93 -0.20
C VAL A 44 -1.10 10.64 -0.92
N MET A 45 -1.75 10.78 -2.07
CA MET A 45 -2.01 9.68 -2.99
C MET A 45 -0.88 9.61 -4.01
N TYR A 46 -0.37 8.42 -4.28
CA TYR A 46 0.65 8.19 -5.29
C TYR A 46 0.10 7.45 -6.50
N ALA A 47 0.51 7.89 -7.68
CA ALA A 47 0.10 7.38 -8.98
C ALA A 47 1.25 7.48 -9.99
N GLY A 48 0.94 7.37 -11.29
CA GLY A 48 1.92 7.42 -12.38
C GLY A 48 2.13 6.05 -13.04
N GLU A 49 2.51 6.05 -14.31
CA GLU A 49 2.59 4.84 -15.14
C GLU A 49 3.60 3.82 -14.60
N ALA A 50 4.80 4.27 -14.22
CA ALA A 50 5.82 3.40 -13.66
C ALA A 50 5.37 2.72 -12.36
N LEU A 51 4.71 3.47 -11.47
CA LEU A 51 4.16 2.93 -10.23
C LEU A 51 3.03 1.94 -10.54
N ALA A 52 2.12 2.30 -11.45
CA ALA A 52 1.01 1.46 -11.86
C ALA A 52 1.47 0.10 -12.39
N ASN A 53 2.50 0.08 -13.25
CA ASN A 53 3.09 -1.14 -13.79
C ASN A 53 3.63 -2.06 -12.68
N LYS A 54 4.31 -1.51 -11.67
CA LYS A 54 4.78 -2.29 -10.53
C LYS A 54 3.64 -2.79 -9.65
N VAL A 55 2.65 -1.96 -9.35
CA VAL A 55 1.51 -2.37 -8.51
C VAL A 55 0.67 -3.45 -9.21
N VAL A 56 0.48 -3.37 -10.53
CA VAL A 56 -0.17 -4.43 -11.33
C VAL A 56 0.63 -5.73 -11.30
N THR A 57 1.96 -5.63 -11.39
CA THR A 57 2.84 -6.81 -11.26
C THR A 57 2.73 -7.43 -9.86
N LEU A 58 2.71 -6.61 -8.81
CA LEU A 58 2.49 -7.07 -7.43
C LEU A 58 1.13 -7.76 -7.29
N ARG A 59 0.07 -7.17 -7.84
CA ARG A 59 -1.29 -7.76 -7.87
C ARG A 59 -1.28 -9.15 -8.48
N HIS A 60 -0.57 -9.33 -9.59
CA HIS A 60 -0.43 -10.62 -10.26
C HIS A 60 0.25 -11.67 -9.37
N TYR A 61 1.35 -11.32 -8.70
CA TYR A 61 2.03 -12.25 -7.77
C TYR A 61 1.17 -12.64 -6.56
N LEU A 62 0.23 -11.78 -6.16
CA LEU A 62 -0.75 -12.08 -5.10
C LEU A 62 -1.90 -12.97 -5.58
N GLY A 63 -2.00 -13.24 -6.88
CA GLY A 63 -3.10 -14.01 -7.47
C GLY A 63 -4.45 -13.28 -7.42
N LEU A 64 -4.42 -11.94 -7.34
CA LEU A 64 -5.63 -11.13 -7.38
C LEU A 64 -6.08 -10.93 -8.82
N GLY A 65 -7.39 -11.06 -9.07
CA GLY A 65 -7.99 -10.90 -10.38
C GLY A 65 -7.94 -9.46 -10.90
N SER A 66 -8.27 -9.28 -12.18
CA SER A 66 -8.35 -7.95 -12.81
C SER A 66 -9.49 -7.09 -12.25
N ASP A 67 -10.44 -7.69 -11.54
CA ASP A 67 -11.53 -7.05 -10.78
C ASP A 67 -11.06 -6.30 -9.53
N TRP A 68 -9.77 -6.39 -9.17
CA TRP A 68 -9.19 -5.66 -8.06
C TRP A 68 -8.53 -4.36 -8.55
N GLY A 69 -9.09 -3.24 -8.13
CA GLY A 69 -8.48 -1.92 -8.23
C GLY A 69 -7.42 -1.72 -7.16
N TRP A 70 -6.64 -0.65 -7.28
CA TRP A 70 -5.60 -0.32 -6.33
C TRP A 70 -5.49 1.17 -6.07
N THR A 71 -4.95 1.53 -4.92
CA THR A 71 -4.53 2.88 -4.59
C THR A 71 -3.36 2.83 -3.60
N LEU A 72 -2.50 3.84 -3.59
CA LEU A 72 -1.34 3.93 -2.70
C LEU A 72 -1.40 5.26 -1.96
N TRP A 73 -1.38 5.21 -0.64
CA TRP A 73 -1.52 6.38 0.22
C TRP A 73 -0.44 6.46 1.27
N HIS A 74 0.01 7.68 1.53
CA HIS A 74 0.71 8.07 2.75
C HIS A 74 -0.24 8.84 3.69
N PHE A 75 -0.17 8.54 4.98
CA PHE A 75 -1.04 9.05 6.03
C PHE A 75 -0.26 9.87 7.06
N PRO A 76 -0.19 11.21 6.95
CA PRO A 76 0.49 12.03 7.95
C PRO A 76 -0.18 11.99 9.33
N ALA A 77 -1.49 11.77 9.38
CA ALA A 77 -2.28 11.61 10.60
C ALA A 77 -3.05 10.27 10.56
N ALA A 78 -3.47 9.78 11.72
CA ALA A 78 -4.28 8.58 11.78
C ALA A 78 -5.63 8.80 11.07
N ASN A 79 -6.07 7.80 10.29
CA ASN A 79 -7.26 7.92 9.45
C ASN A 79 -8.01 6.58 9.36
N GLU A 80 -9.33 6.63 9.36
CA GLU A 80 -10.16 5.44 9.11
C GLU A 80 -10.26 5.18 7.61
N LEU A 81 -9.88 3.98 7.18
CA LEU A 81 -10.10 3.54 5.80
C LEU A 81 -11.50 2.97 5.65
N ILE A 82 -12.28 3.56 4.75
CA ILE A 82 -13.64 3.10 4.45
C ILE A 82 -13.57 1.86 3.55
N ASN A 83 -14.00 0.71 4.05
CA ASN A 83 -14.01 -0.56 3.34
C ASN A 83 -15.45 -1.02 3.07
N LYS A 84 -16.15 -0.30 2.19
CA LYS A 84 -17.59 -0.52 1.91
C LYS A 84 -17.92 -1.97 1.52
N ASN A 85 -16.99 -2.66 0.86
CA ASN A 85 -17.20 -4.00 0.31
C ASN A 85 -16.64 -5.11 1.23
N SER A 86 -16.14 -4.75 2.41
CA SER A 86 -15.46 -5.68 3.32
C SER A 86 -14.40 -6.54 2.62
N SER A 87 -13.74 -5.97 1.60
CA SER A 87 -12.88 -6.69 0.66
C SER A 87 -11.74 -5.78 0.22
N MET A 88 -10.78 -5.60 1.13
CA MET A 88 -9.54 -4.90 0.83
C MET A 88 -8.33 -5.73 1.28
N TYR A 89 -7.26 -5.72 0.48
CA TYR A 89 -5.95 -6.17 0.93
C TYR A 89 -5.07 -4.96 1.22
N LEU A 90 -4.42 -4.98 2.37
CA LEU A 90 -3.43 -3.97 2.76
C LEU A 90 -2.02 -4.54 2.71
N ILE A 91 -1.10 -3.76 2.13
CA ILE A 91 0.32 -4.07 2.04
C ILE A 91 1.10 -2.85 2.55
N PRO A 92 1.86 -2.98 3.65
CA PRO A 92 2.60 -1.86 4.22
C PRO A 92 3.90 -1.63 3.46
N LEU A 93 4.18 -0.36 3.20
CA LEU A 93 5.48 0.13 2.70
C LEU A 93 6.34 0.70 3.82
N SER A 94 5.73 1.11 4.93
CA SER A 94 6.41 1.51 6.17
C SER A 94 6.02 0.64 7.36
N GLY A 95 6.98 0.38 8.25
CA GLY A 95 6.80 -0.45 9.45
C GLY A 95 5.87 0.13 10.54
N SER A 96 5.30 1.32 10.35
CA SER A 96 4.42 2.00 11.33
C SER A 96 2.93 1.71 11.13
N ALA A 97 2.55 0.96 10.09
CA ALA A 97 1.17 0.60 9.80
C ALA A 97 0.61 -0.43 10.80
N ASN A 98 0.26 -0.01 12.02
CA ASN A 98 -0.50 -0.86 12.94
C ASN A 98 -2.00 -0.68 12.71
N ILE A 99 -2.69 -1.77 12.33
CA ILE A 99 -4.14 -1.82 12.21
C ILE A 99 -4.70 -2.43 13.50
N PRO A 100 -5.53 -1.69 14.28
CA PRO A 100 -5.90 -2.11 15.64
C PRO A 100 -6.62 -3.46 15.75
N GLU A 101 -7.22 -3.99 14.68
CA GLU A 101 -8.07 -5.19 14.74
C GLU A 101 -7.58 -6.38 13.87
N GLY A 102 -6.33 -6.38 13.41
CA GLY A 102 -5.78 -7.46 12.57
C GLY A 102 -4.43 -8.01 13.03
N GLY A 103 -3.79 -7.35 14.01
CA GLY A 103 -2.37 -7.50 14.32
C GLY A 103 -1.51 -6.42 13.68
N SER A 104 -0.22 -6.41 13.99
CA SER A 104 0.75 -5.48 13.36
C SER A 104 0.91 -5.84 11.88
N LEU A 105 0.65 -4.89 10.97
CA LEU A 105 0.88 -5.09 9.55
C LEU A 105 2.36 -4.76 9.29
N THR A 106 3.19 -5.78 9.24
CA THR A 106 4.64 -5.61 9.05
C THR A 106 5.00 -5.63 7.58
N GLU A 107 6.04 -4.88 7.20
CA GLU A 107 6.65 -5.01 5.87
C GLU A 107 6.95 -6.48 5.55
N GLY A 108 6.83 -6.86 4.28
CA GLY A 108 6.94 -8.27 3.87
C GLY A 108 5.67 -9.11 4.05
N SER A 109 4.57 -8.49 4.46
CA SER A 109 3.28 -9.17 4.61
C SER A 109 2.13 -8.41 3.99
N PHE A 110 0.99 -9.08 3.85
CA PHE A 110 -0.28 -8.50 3.45
C PHE A 110 -1.43 -9.13 4.24
N MET A 111 -2.53 -8.40 4.38
CA MET A 111 -3.69 -8.86 5.13
C MET A 111 -4.99 -8.54 4.41
N LEU A 112 -5.93 -9.49 4.40
CA LEU A 112 -7.32 -9.23 4.06
C LEU A 112 -7.98 -8.51 5.23
N ILE A 113 -8.60 -7.36 4.95
CA ILE A 113 -9.37 -6.59 5.91
C ILE A 113 -10.84 -6.58 5.48
N THR A 114 -11.71 -6.87 6.43
CA THR A 114 -13.17 -6.99 6.23
C THR A 114 -13.98 -5.95 7.00
N ASN A 115 -13.33 -5.15 7.84
CA ASN A 115 -13.89 -4.00 8.57
C ASN A 115 -13.30 -2.69 8.02
N ASN A 116 -13.60 -1.56 8.68
CA ASN A 116 -12.94 -0.28 8.44
C ASN A 116 -11.71 -0.17 9.37
N PRO A 117 -10.48 -0.32 8.88
CA PRO A 117 -9.31 -0.24 9.74
C PRO A 117 -8.90 1.22 9.98
N ILE A 118 -8.38 1.51 11.17
CA ILE A 118 -7.64 2.75 11.42
C ILE A 118 -6.19 2.54 10.98
N VAL A 119 -5.72 3.34 10.04
CA VAL A 119 -4.32 3.44 9.65
C VAL A 119 -3.65 4.53 10.47
N ARG A 120 -2.49 4.24 11.08
CA ARG A 120 -1.78 5.19 11.94
C ARG A 120 -1.04 6.27 11.14
N SER A 121 -0.75 7.37 11.85
CA SER A 121 0.14 8.43 11.37
C SER A 121 1.52 7.87 10.96
N GLY A 122 2.04 8.40 9.85
CA GLY A 122 3.30 7.99 9.21
C GLY A 122 3.21 6.70 8.40
N ALA A 123 2.04 6.07 8.29
CA ALA A 123 1.90 4.85 7.51
C ALA A 123 1.84 5.15 6.01
N THR A 124 2.47 4.30 5.21
CA THR A 124 2.31 4.26 3.76
C THR A 124 1.85 2.85 3.38
N VAL A 125 0.73 2.75 2.68
CA VAL A 125 0.10 1.46 2.36
C VAL A 125 -0.37 1.39 0.91
N ILE A 126 -0.18 0.24 0.29
CA ILE A 126 -0.87 -0.15 -0.95
C ILE A 126 -2.18 -0.82 -0.51
N ILE A 127 -3.26 -0.40 -1.15
CA ILE A 127 -4.62 -0.89 -0.90
C ILE A 127 -5.12 -1.52 -2.19
N PHE A 128 -5.39 -2.82 -2.20
CA PHE A 128 -6.17 -3.46 -3.26
C PHE A 128 -7.62 -3.57 -2.81
N MET A 129 -8.55 -3.16 -3.66
CA MET A 129 -9.98 -3.16 -3.37
C MET A 129 -10.75 -3.81 -4.52
N LYS A 130 -11.73 -4.65 -4.21
CA LYS A 130 -12.59 -5.23 -5.22
C LYS A 130 -13.50 -4.16 -5.83
N ILE A 131 -13.42 -4.00 -7.15
CA ILE A 131 -14.33 -3.14 -7.94
C ILE A 131 -15.64 -3.92 -8.08
N LEU A 132 -16.75 -3.29 -7.69
CA LEU A 132 -18.10 -3.86 -7.84
C LEU A 132 -18.55 -3.79 -9.29
#